data_AF-A0A925H596-F1
#
_entry.id   AF-A0A925H596-F1
#
_cell.length_a   1.000
_cell.length_b   1.000
_cell.length_c   1.000
_cell.angle_alpha   90.00
_cell.angle_beta   90.00
_cell.angle_gamma   90.00
#
_symmetry.space_group_name_H-M   'P 1'
#
loop_
_entity.id
_entity.type
_entity.pdbx_description
1 polymer ?
#
loop_
_entity_poly.entity_id
_entity_poly.type
_entity_poly.pdbx_seq_one_letter_code
_entity_poly.pdbx_strand_id
1 'polypeptide(L)'
;MSSLTAEAKAQNVSITDDTLAIDLSDGRTISVPLAWFPRLLHGTPEERNNWRFIGDKEGIHWPALDEDISVENLLAGKPSGESQNSFKRWLEKRPTQ
;
A
#
# COMPACT_ATOMS: atom_id res chain seq x y z
N MET A 1 1.51 -3.36 31.57
CA MET A 1 2.10 -2.23 30.81
C MET A 1 1.32 -2.11 29.51
N SER A 2 0.17 -1.46 29.51
CA SER A 2 -0.56 -1.18 28.26
C SER A 2 0.17 -0.05 27.56
N SER A 3 0.79 -0.33 26.41
CA SER A 3 1.38 0.71 25.58
C SER A 3 0.29 1.70 25.19
N LEU A 4 0.47 2.98 25.53
CA LEU A 4 -0.38 4.11 25.15
C LEU A 4 -0.06 4.61 23.73
N THR A 5 0.35 3.73 22.83
CA THR A 5 0.36 4.04 21.40
C THR A 5 -1.03 3.74 20.87
N ALA A 6 -1.87 4.76 20.73
CA ALA A 6 -2.98 4.63 19.78
C ALA A 6 -2.38 4.14 18.46
N GLU A 7 -2.81 2.98 17.98
CA GLU A 7 -2.34 2.44 16.70
C GLU A 7 -2.68 3.47 15.63
N ALA A 8 -1.66 3.99 14.96
CA ALA A 8 -1.83 5.03 13.96
C ALA A 8 -2.61 4.43 12.78
N LYS A 9 -3.76 5.00 12.48
CA LYS A 9 -4.66 4.54 11.42
C LYS A 9 -4.49 5.36 10.16
N ALA A 10 -4.60 4.75 8.99
CA ALA A 10 -4.57 5.48 7.73
C ALA A 10 -5.80 6.41 7.61
N GLN A 11 -5.59 7.64 7.19
CA GLN A 11 -6.66 8.61 6.93
C GLN A 11 -6.74 9.01 5.46
N ASN A 12 -5.59 9.01 4.78
CA ASN A 12 -5.51 9.35 3.37
C ASN A 12 -4.32 8.64 2.73
N VAL A 13 -4.41 8.43 1.41
CA VAL A 13 -3.38 7.79 0.59
C VAL A 13 -3.14 8.68 -0.62
N SER A 14 -1.86 8.99 -0.89
CA SER A 14 -1.45 9.69 -2.09
C SER A 14 -0.31 8.94 -2.75
N ILE A 15 -0.36 8.85 -4.08
CA ILE A 15 0.61 8.11 -4.88
C ILE A 15 1.10 8.99 -6.02
N THR A 16 2.42 9.06 -6.17
CA THR A 16 3.11 9.65 -7.33
C THR A 16 3.71 8.52 -8.19
N ASP A 17 4.52 8.86 -9.18
CA ASP A 17 5.23 7.85 -9.97
C ASP A 17 6.32 7.09 -9.19
N ASP A 18 6.77 7.65 -8.06
CA ASP A 18 7.90 7.12 -7.29
C ASP A 18 7.63 6.96 -5.79
N THR A 19 6.50 7.45 -5.27
CA THR A 19 6.22 7.54 -3.84
C THR A 19 4.81 7.05 -3.51
N LEU A 20 4.70 6.25 -2.46
CA LEU A 20 3.46 5.99 -1.72
C LEU A 20 3.51 6.78 -0.41
N ALA A 21 2.54 7.66 -0.17
CA ALA A 21 2.44 8.43 1.06
C ALA A 21 1.09 8.22 1.76
N ILE A 22 1.14 8.00 3.06
CA ILE A 22 -0.02 7.74 3.93
C ILE A 22 -0.06 8.78 5.05
N ASP A 23 -1.19 9.48 5.15
CA ASP A 23 -1.48 10.34 6.29
C ASP A 23 -2.10 9.50 7.41
N LEU A 24 -1.60 9.68 8.63
CA LEU A 24 -1.99 8.89 9.80
C LEU A 24 -2.83 9.71 10.77
N SER A 25 -3.67 9.01 11.54
CA SER A 25 -4.57 9.60 12.53
C SER A 25 -3.86 10.34 13.67
N ASP A 26 -2.57 10.11 13.86
CA ASP A 26 -1.73 10.76 14.88
C ASP A 26 -1.00 12.01 14.35
N GLY A 27 -1.32 12.45 13.13
CA GLY A 27 -0.77 13.67 12.52
C GLY A 27 0.55 13.47 11.78
N ARG A 28 1.07 12.24 11.71
CA ARG A 28 2.24 11.92 10.88
C ARG A 28 1.83 11.65 9.43
N THR A 29 2.77 11.87 8.52
CA THR A 29 2.75 11.31 7.16
C THR A 29 3.94 10.39 6.99
N ILE A 30 3.72 9.19 6.48
CA ILE A 30 4.78 8.25 6.10
C ILE A 30 4.87 8.22 4.59
N SER A 31 6.09 8.36 4.06
CA SER A 31 6.36 8.24 2.63
C SER A 31 7.42 7.19 2.39
N VAL A 32 7.16 6.29 1.44
CA VAL A 32 8.05 5.20 1.05
C VAL A 32 8.15 5.12 -0.47
N PRO A 33 9.24 4.56 -1.03
CA PRO A 33 9.35 4.36 -2.47
C PRO A 33 8.23 3.44 -3.00
N LEU A 34 7.57 3.85 -4.09
CA LEU A 34 6.55 3.04 -4.77
C LEU A 34 7.14 1.70 -5.26
N ALA A 35 8.43 1.68 -5.58
CA ALA A 35 9.16 0.48 -6.00
C ALA A 35 9.18 -0.65 -4.96
N TRP A 36 8.81 -0.39 -3.69
CA TRP A 36 8.63 -1.42 -2.68
C TRP A 36 7.42 -2.32 -2.94
N PHE A 37 6.49 -1.89 -3.79
CA PHE A 37 5.23 -2.56 -4.08
C PHE A 37 5.13 -2.79 -5.59
N PRO A 38 5.66 -3.92 -6.11
CA PRO A 38 5.76 -4.15 -7.54
C PRO A 38 4.43 -4.03 -8.30
N ARG A 39 3.32 -4.46 -7.70
CA ARG A 39 1.99 -4.35 -8.31
C ARG A 39 1.52 -2.90 -8.44
N LEU A 40 1.75 -2.07 -7.43
CA LEU A 40 1.48 -0.62 -7.50
C LEU A 40 2.38 0.07 -8.52
N LEU A 41 3.67 -0.27 -8.55
CA LEU A 41 4.61 0.28 -9.52
C LEU A 41 4.15 0.03 -10.97
N HIS A 42 3.54 -1.12 -11.25
CA HIS A 42 3.03 -1.47 -12.58
C HIS A 42 1.55 -1.10 -12.81
N GLY A 43 0.88 -0.53 -11.81
CA GLY A 43 -0.49 -0.04 -11.94
C GLY A 43 -0.55 1.29 -12.69
N THR A 44 -1.63 1.54 -13.41
CA THR A 44 -1.92 2.87 -13.99
C THR A 44 -2.25 3.88 -12.89
N PRO A 45 -2.21 5.20 -13.19
CA PRO A 45 -2.74 6.20 -12.28
C PRO A 45 -4.18 5.94 -11.86
N GLU A 46 -5.04 5.42 -12.75
CA GLU A 46 -6.44 5.09 -12.41
C GLU A 46 -6.51 3.92 -11.42
N GLU A 47 -5.75 2.85 -11.66
CA GLU A 47 -5.69 1.70 -10.75
C GLU A 47 -5.12 2.10 -9.38
N ARG A 48 -4.07 2.91 -9.35
CA ARG A 48 -3.44 3.41 -8.12
C ARG A 48 -4.35 4.33 -7.31
N ASN A 49 -5.22 5.10 -7.96
CA ASN A 49 -6.17 5.98 -7.28
C ASN A 49 -7.45 5.27 -6.84
N ASN A 50 -7.65 4.01 -7.25
CA ASN A 50 -8.79 3.18 -6.85
C ASN A 50 -8.42 2.25 -5.69
N TRP A 51 -8.51 2.77 -4.47
CA TRP A 51 -8.23 2.02 -3.24
C TRP A 51 -9.35 2.16 -2.22
N ARG A 52 -9.34 1.29 -1.21
CA ARG A 52 -10.22 1.36 -0.04
C ARG A 52 -9.49 0.97 1.23
N PHE A 53 -9.90 1.52 2.37
CA PHE A 53 -9.43 1.05 3.67
C PHE A 53 -10.02 -0.32 4.02
N ILE A 54 -9.23 -1.12 4.71
CA ILE A 54 -9.61 -2.42 5.29
C ILE A 54 -9.15 -2.49 6.75
N GLY A 55 -9.68 -3.44 7.51
CA GLY A 55 -9.26 -3.70 8.90
C GLY A 55 -9.31 -2.44 9.77
N ASP A 56 -10.44 -1.72 9.80
CA ASP A 56 -10.58 -0.46 10.54
C ASP A 56 -9.44 0.56 10.30
N LYS A 57 -9.04 0.70 9.02
CA LYS A 57 -7.98 1.59 8.54
C LYS A 57 -6.57 1.19 8.99
N GLU A 58 -6.36 -0.06 9.37
CA GLU A 58 -5.04 -0.67 9.58
C GLU A 58 -4.40 -1.13 8.26
N GLY A 59 -5.17 -1.22 7.18
CA GLY A 59 -4.67 -1.55 5.86
C GLY A 59 -5.38 -0.81 4.73
N ILE A 60 -4.74 -0.83 3.56
CA ILE A 60 -5.25 -0.28 2.31
C ILE A 60 -5.25 -1.39 1.25
N HIS A 61 -6.37 -1.54 0.55
CA HIS A 61 -6.57 -2.52 -0.50
C HIS A 61 -6.77 -1.82 -1.86
N TRP A 62 -6.05 -2.29 -2.88
CA TRP A 62 -6.21 -1.92 -4.28
C TRP A 62 -6.88 -3.05 -5.07
N PRO A 63 -8.20 -2.98 -5.33
CA PRO A 63 -8.94 -4.09 -5.96
C PRO A 63 -8.43 -4.46 -7.36
N ALA A 64 -8.13 -3.46 -8.19
CA ALA A 64 -7.68 -3.69 -9.56
C ALA A 64 -6.27 -4.33 -9.64
N LEU A 65 -5.47 -4.12 -8.60
CA LEU A 65 -4.10 -4.59 -8.53
C LEU A 65 -3.95 -5.84 -7.64
N ASP A 66 -5.01 -6.25 -6.94
CA ASP A 66 -4.95 -7.36 -5.97
C ASP A 66 -3.81 -7.15 -4.96
N GLU A 67 -3.69 -5.95 -4.40
CA GLU A 67 -2.63 -5.59 -3.46
C GLU A 67 -3.23 -5.10 -2.14
N ASP A 68 -2.67 -5.58 -1.03
CA ASP A 68 -2.97 -5.15 0.33
C ASP A 68 -1.69 -4.63 1.01
N ILE A 69 -1.77 -3.43 1.58
CA ILE A 69 -0.66 -2.82 2.33
C ILE A 69 -1.11 -2.54 3.76
N SER A 70 -0.32 -3.04 4.72
CA SER A 70 -0.52 -2.80 6.15
C SER A 70 0.18 -1.53 6.62
N VAL A 71 -0.52 -0.72 7.42
CA VAL A 71 0.03 0.47 8.08
C VAL A 71 1.13 0.09 9.07
N GLU A 72 1.00 -1.05 9.77
CA GLU A 72 2.04 -1.57 10.66
C GLU A 72 3.34 -1.86 9.89
N ASN A 73 3.24 -2.50 8.72
CA ASN A 73 4.41 -2.79 7.90
C ASN A 73 5.08 -1.52 7.38
N LEU A 74 4.31 -0.51 6.99
CA LEU A 74 4.84 0.80 6.59
C LEU A 74 5.57 1.49 7.76
N LEU A 75 4.97 1.50 8.95
CA LEU A 75 5.59 2.02 10.18
C LEU A 75 6.89 1.29 10.54
N ALA A 76 6.96 -0.01 10.28
CA ALA A 76 8.13 -0.84 10.49
C ALA A 76 9.17 -0.76 9.34
N GLY A 77 8.91 0.02 8.29
CA GLY A 77 9.80 0.14 7.13
C GLY A 77 9.94 -1.15 6.30
N LYS A 78 8.90 -1.99 6.28
CA LYS A 78 8.90 -3.26 5.55
C LYS A 78 8.30 -3.08 4.14
N PRO A 79 8.99 -3.52 3.07
CA PRO A 79 8.45 -3.53 1.71
C PRO A 79 7.42 -4.67 1.53
N SER A 80 6.84 -4.79 0.32
CA SER A 80 5.94 -5.89 -0.03
C SER A 80 6.61 -7.25 0.19
N GLY A 81 5.82 -8.21 0.69
CA GLY A 81 6.21 -9.62 0.79
C GLY A 81 6.03 -10.40 -0.52
N GLU A 82 5.66 -9.73 -1.61
CA GLU A 82 5.38 -10.35 -2.91
C GLU A 82 6.59 -11.15 -3.43
N SER A 83 6.37 -12.44 -3.72
CA SER A 83 7.40 -13.29 -4.32
C SER A 83 7.48 -13.08 -5.84
N GLN A 84 8.65 -13.35 -6.43
CA GLN A 84 8.84 -13.26 -7.89
C GLN A 84 7.83 -14.15 -8.67
N ASN A 85 7.51 -15.33 -8.14
CA ASN A 85 6.55 -16.24 -8.77
C ASN A 85 5.11 -15.72 -8.70
N SER A 86 4.72 -15.13 -7.57
CA SER A 86 3.42 -14.48 -7.40
C SER A 86 3.29 -13.31 -8.37
N PHE A 87 4.32 -12.46 -8.41
CA PHE A 87 4.33 -11.27 -9.25
C PHE A 87 4.30 -11.63 -10.74
N LYS A 88 5.06 -12.64 -11.16
CA LYS A 88 5.04 -13.15 -12.53
C LYS A 88 3.64 -13.62 -12.94
N ARG A 89 2.97 -14.41 -12.10
CA ARG A 89 1.60 -14.88 -12.39
C ARG A 89 0.61 -13.73 -12.45
N TRP A 90 0.80 -12.71 -11.62
CA TRP A 90 -0.01 -11.50 -11.67
C TRP A 90 0.18 -10.76 -13.00
N LEU A 91 1.43 -10.54 -13.44
CA LEU A 91 1.73 -9.92 -14.74
C LEU A 91 1.12 -10.70 -15.92
N GLU A 92 1.23 -12.03 -15.93
CA GLU A 92 0.67 -12.88 -17.00
C GLU A 92 -0.86 -12.81 -17.11
N LYS A 93 -1.55 -12.48 -16.01
CA LYS A 93 -3.01 -12.34 -15.96
C LYS A 93 -3.50 -10.94 -16.30
N ARG A 94 -2.61 -9.95 -16.37
CA ARG A 94 -3.01 -8.59 -16.70
C ARG A 94 -3.44 -8.53 -18.16
N PRO A 95 -4.60 -7.94 -18.47
CA PRO A 95 -4.88 -7.57 -19.84
C PRO A 95 -3.77 -6.62 -20.29
N THR A 96 -3.14 -6.91 -21.43
CA THR A 96 -2.24 -5.96 -22.10
C THR A 96 -2.99 -4.65 -22.27
N GLN A 97 -2.47 -3.59 -21.66
CA GLN A 97 -2.93 -2.22 -21.87
C GLN A 97 -2.53 -1.74 -23.26
#